data_AF-A0A7J6EUH5-F1
#
_entry.id   AF-A0A7J6EUH5-F1
#
_cell.length_a   1.000
_cell.length_b   1.000
_cell.length_c   1.000
_cell.angle_alpha   90.00
_cell.angle_beta   90.00
_cell.angle_gamma   90.00
#
_symmetry.space_group_name_H-M   'P 1'
#
loop_
_entity.id
_entity.type
_entity.pdbx_description
1 polymer ?
#
loop_
_entity_poly.entity_id
_entity_poly.type
_entity_poly.pdbx_seq_one_letter_code
_entity_poly.pdbx_strand_id
1 'polypeptide(L)'
;MEELETDLNEGFLTISAFPDKGRCLFATKHFYPGEVILREKPYVSVPNNKSRCDGCFGTSSLKKCSVCQIVWYCSTSCQVCIYIYIYINMFILAVYGFCCYDYSLV
;
A
#
# COMPACT_ATOMS: atom_id res chain seq x y z
N MET A 1 -8.17 1.05 17.92
CA MET A 1 -8.11 -0.41 18.19
C MET A 1 -9.49 -1.02 17.97
N GLU A 2 -10.55 -0.38 18.48
CA GLU A 2 -11.95 -0.77 18.27
C GLU A 2 -12.37 -0.87 16.80
N GLU A 3 -11.91 0.04 15.92
CA GLU A 3 -12.21 -0.01 14.48
C GLU A 3 -11.70 -1.31 13.83
N LEU A 4 -10.45 -1.72 14.13
CA LEU A 4 -9.86 -2.94 13.59
C LEU A 4 -10.62 -4.20 14.06
N GLU A 5 -11.00 -4.24 15.33
CA GLU A 5 -11.76 -5.37 15.87
C GLU A 5 -13.16 -5.44 15.25
N THR A 6 -13.76 -4.30 14.95
CA THR A 6 -15.06 -4.22 14.27
C THR A 6 -14.95 -4.77 12.84
N ASP A 7 -13.99 -4.29 12.05
CA ASP A 7 -13.75 -4.75 10.67
C ASP A 7 -13.45 -6.25 10.61
N LEU A 8 -12.66 -6.76 11.57
CA LEU A 8 -12.33 -8.19 11.64
C LEU A 8 -13.57 -9.03 11.99
N ASN A 9 -14.39 -8.58 12.94
CA ASN A 9 -15.62 -9.27 13.31
C ASN A 9 -16.61 -9.33 12.15
N GLU A 10 -16.75 -8.25 11.37
CA GLU A 10 -17.52 -8.25 10.12
C GLU A 10 -16.96 -9.27 9.09
N GLY A 11 -15.64 -9.43 9.07
CA GLY A 11 -14.93 -10.43 8.26
C GLY A 11 -14.98 -11.87 8.80
N PHE A 12 -15.74 -12.14 9.86
CA PHE A 12 -15.79 -13.44 10.55
C PHE A 12 -14.43 -13.88 11.13
N LEU A 13 -13.65 -12.91 11.61
CA LEU A 13 -12.38 -13.10 12.27
C LEU A 13 -12.40 -12.45 13.66
N THR A 14 -11.72 -13.06 14.63
CA THR A 14 -11.56 -12.49 15.97
C THR A 14 -10.11 -12.59 16.44
N ILE A 15 -9.68 -11.65 17.27
CA ILE A 15 -8.34 -11.62 17.85
C ILE A 15 -8.35 -12.37 19.19
N SER A 16 -7.46 -13.33 19.37
CA SER A 16 -7.26 -14.00 20.66
C SER A 16 -5.80 -14.36 20.88
N ALA A 17 -5.39 -14.61 22.12
CA ALA A 17 -4.03 -14.98 22.48
C ALA A 17 -3.89 -16.51 22.59
N PHE A 18 -2.81 -17.05 22.03
CA PHE A 18 -2.44 -18.46 22.14
C PHE A 18 -1.14 -18.58 22.94
N PRO A 19 -1.04 -19.48 23.95
CA PRO A 19 0.05 -19.51 24.93
C PRO A 19 1.46 -19.43 24.33
N ASP A 20 1.70 -20.13 23.21
CA ASP A 20 3.03 -20.23 22.60
C ASP A 20 3.21 -19.36 21.34
N LYS A 21 2.16 -18.63 20.92
CA LYS A 21 2.16 -17.84 19.65
C LYS A 21 1.79 -16.37 19.85
N GLY A 22 1.34 -15.99 21.04
CA GLY A 22 0.85 -14.63 21.31
C GLY A 22 -0.47 -14.36 20.57
N ARG A 23 -0.64 -13.14 20.04
CA ARG A 23 -1.89 -12.71 19.38
C ARG A 23 -2.07 -13.40 18.03
N CYS A 24 -3.25 -13.96 17.83
CA CYS A 24 -3.65 -14.74 16.67
C CYS A 24 -5.04 -14.30 16.18
N LEU A 25 -5.31 -14.56 14.89
CA LEU A 25 -6.64 -14.42 14.31
C LEU A 25 -7.33 -15.79 14.27
N PHE A 26 -8.60 -15.83 14.68
CA PHE A 26 -9.44 -17.03 14.69
C PHE A 26 -10.66 -16.81 13.82
N ALA A 27 -11.03 -17.82 13.02
CA ALA A 27 -12.25 -17.80 12.24
C ALA A 27 -13.47 -18.03 13.15
N THR A 28 -14.52 -17.22 12.99
CA THR A 28 -15.82 -17.40 13.67
C THR A 28 -16.83 -18.13 12.79
N LYS A 29 -16.48 -18.43 11.53
CA LYS A 29 -17.25 -19.26 10.60
C LYS A 29 -16.38 -20.28 9.88
N HIS A 30 -17.02 -21.22 9.19
CA HIS A 30 -16.35 -22.09 8.23
C HIS A 30 -16.12 -21.35 6.90
N PHE A 31 -14.92 -21.54 6.33
CA PHE A 31 -14.56 -21.08 4.99
C PHE A 31 -14.41 -22.28 4.04
N TYR A 32 -14.83 -22.11 2.79
CA TYR A 32 -14.67 -23.07 1.71
C TYR A 32 -13.45 -22.74 0.84
N PRO A 33 -12.87 -23.73 0.13
CA PRO A 33 -11.75 -23.49 -0.78
C PRO A 33 -12.08 -22.42 -1.83
N GLY A 34 -11.21 -21.41 -1.94
CA GLY A 34 -11.37 -20.28 -2.84
C GLY A 34 -12.05 -19.04 -2.23
N GLU A 35 -12.61 -19.14 -1.02
CA GLU A 35 -13.13 -17.96 -0.32
C GLU A 35 -12.00 -17.03 0.16
N VAL A 36 -12.28 -15.73 0.13
CA VAL A 36 -11.35 -14.72 0.61
C VAL A 36 -11.60 -14.46 2.09
N ILE A 37 -10.62 -14.79 2.91
CA ILE A 37 -10.67 -14.65 4.36
C ILE A 37 -10.42 -13.20 4.80
N LEU A 38 -9.45 -12.52 4.18
CA LEU A 38 -9.08 -11.13 4.51
C LEU A 38 -8.60 -10.40 3.25
N ARG A 39 -8.93 -9.12 3.14
CA ARG A 39 -8.33 -8.18 2.17
C ARG A 39 -7.87 -6.95 2.92
N GLU A 40 -6.59 -6.63 2.79
CA GLU A 40 -6.01 -5.47 3.45
C GLU A 40 -5.21 -4.66 2.43
N LYS A 41 -5.30 -3.33 2.51
CA LYS A 41 -4.42 -2.44 1.75
C LYS A 41 -3.08 -2.38 2.48
N PRO A 42 -1.95 -2.47 1.77
CA PRO A 42 -0.64 -2.38 2.42
C PRO A 42 -0.52 -1.05 3.16
N TYR A 43 -0.05 -1.11 4.42
CA TYR A 43 0.22 0.08 5.20
C TYR A 43 1.29 0.95 4.53
N VAL A 44 2.39 0.33 4.10
CA VAL A 44 3.45 0.93 3.28
C VAL A 44 3.90 -0.11 2.25
N SER A 45 4.19 0.33 1.04
CA SER A 45 4.71 -0.54 -0.02
C SER A 45 5.71 0.19 -0.90
N VAL A 46 6.85 -0.46 -1.17
CA VAL A 46 7.92 0.07 -2.03
C VAL A 46 8.27 -0.99 -3.07
N PRO A 47 8.09 -0.73 -4.38
CA PRO A 47 8.47 -1.70 -5.40
C PRO A 47 9.98 -1.89 -5.50
N ASN A 48 10.39 -3.12 -5.78
CA ASN A 48 11.80 -3.48 -5.87
C ASN A 48 12.37 -3.35 -7.31
N ASN A 49 11.53 -3.15 -8.33
CA ASN A 49 11.99 -3.07 -9.71
C ASN A 49 11.32 -1.96 -10.52
N LYS A 50 12.08 -1.44 -11.49
CA LYS A 50 11.68 -0.33 -12.38
C LYS A 50 10.66 -0.73 -13.46
N SER A 51 10.20 -1.99 -13.45
CA SER A 51 9.28 -2.53 -14.45
C SER A 51 7.83 -2.50 -13.99
N ARG A 52 7.50 -1.72 -12.96
CA ARG A 52 6.17 -1.63 -12.36
C ARG A 52 5.86 -0.18 -11.97
N CYS A 53 4.57 0.11 -11.91
CA CYS A 53 4.04 1.36 -11.39
C CYS A 53 4.19 1.40 -9.87
N ASP A 54 4.78 2.46 -9.33
CA ASP A 54 4.97 2.64 -7.90
C ASP A 54 3.67 2.90 -7.12
N GLY A 55 2.58 3.23 -7.81
CA GLY A 55 1.28 3.48 -7.17
C GLY A 55 0.34 2.27 -7.16
N CYS A 56 0.35 1.45 -8.22
CA CYS A 56 -0.61 0.36 -8.39
C CYS A 56 0.00 -1.00 -8.71
N PHE A 57 1.33 -1.11 -8.78
CA PHE A 57 2.08 -2.32 -9.13
C PHE A 57 1.82 -2.89 -10.54
N GLY A 58 1.01 -2.22 -11.36
CA GLY A 58 0.76 -2.58 -12.75
C GLY A 58 2.01 -2.41 -13.63
N THR A 59 2.02 -3.07 -14.79
CA THR A 59 3.18 -3.12 -15.71
C THR A 59 2.94 -2.39 -17.03
N SER A 60 1.70 -1.97 -17.31
CA SER A 60 1.32 -1.35 -18.58
C SER A 60 1.56 0.16 -18.58
N SER A 61 1.93 0.69 -19.75
CA SER A 61 1.99 2.14 -20.03
C SER A 61 2.82 2.95 -19.02
N LEU A 62 3.94 2.39 -18.56
CA LEU A 62 4.78 3.01 -17.55
C LEU A 62 5.49 4.25 -18.10
N LYS A 63 5.35 5.34 -17.34
CA LYS A 63 6.04 6.61 -17.55
C LYS A 63 6.97 6.83 -16.38
N LYS A 64 8.14 7.37 -16.68
CA LYS A 64 9.14 7.73 -15.70
C LYS A 64 8.91 9.17 -15.26
N CYS A 65 9.03 9.46 -13.97
CA CYS A 65 8.96 10.82 -13.48
C CYS A 65 10.04 11.67 -14.16
N SER A 66 9.61 12.75 -14.83
CA SER A 66 10.48 13.67 -15.57
C SER A 66 11.54 14.31 -14.70
N VAL A 67 11.24 14.53 -13.42
CA VAL A 67 12.11 15.28 -12.52
C VAL A 67 13.05 14.39 -11.72
N CYS A 68 12.52 13.43 -10.93
CA CYS A 68 13.38 12.58 -10.10
C CYS A 68 14.04 11.44 -10.88
N GLN A 69 13.48 11.05 -12.03
CA GLN A 69 14.02 9.98 -12.88
C GLN A 69 14.23 8.64 -12.13
N ILE A 70 13.50 8.41 -11.03
CA ILE A 70 13.55 7.19 -10.21
C ILE A 70 12.20 6.47 -10.21
N VAL A 71 11.12 7.23 -10.01
CA VAL A 71 9.74 6.73 -9.88
C VAL A 71 9.11 6.47 -11.25
N TRP A 72 8.30 5.41 -11.34
CA TRP A 72 7.53 4.99 -12.51
C TRP A 72 6.04 4.92 -12.19
N TYR A 73 5.18 5.36 -13.10
CA TYR A 73 3.73 5.35 -12.92
C TYR A 73 3.01 5.15 -14.25
N CYS A 74 1.83 4.51 -14.22
CA CYS A 74 1.04 4.29 -15.43
C CYS A 74 0.11 5.47 -15.78
N SER A 75 -0.22 6.32 -14.80
CA SER A 75 -1.15 7.43 -14.96
C SER A 75 -0.83 8.59 -14.01
N THR A 76 -1.34 9.78 -14.30
CA THR A 76 -1.25 10.93 -13.38
C THR A 76 -1.91 10.63 -12.03
N SER A 77 -2.97 9.83 -12.00
CA SER A 77 -3.57 9.39 -10.74
C SER A 77 -2.62 8.53 -9.91
N CYS A 78 -1.90 7.58 -10.52
CA CYS A 78 -0.87 6.81 -9.81
C CYS A 78 0.30 7.69 -9.39
N GLN A 79 0.69 8.67 -10.22
CA GLN A 79 1.69 9.67 -9.85
C GLN A 79 1.25 10.37 -8.56
N VAL A 80 0.04 10.93 -8.49
CA VAL A 80 -0.53 11.66 -7.33
C VAL A 80 -0.66 10.78 -6.08
N CYS A 81 -1.04 9.51 -6.22
CA CYS A 81 -1.12 8.59 -5.07
C CYS A 81 0.26 8.25 -4.49
N ILE A 82 1.32 8.19 -5.31
CA ILE A 82 2.69 7.87 -4.84
C ILE A 82 3.22 8.93 -3.87
N TYR A 83 2.86 10.21 -4.05
CA TYR A 83 3.35 11.30 -3.19
C TYR A 83 3.09 11.06 -1.71
N ILE A 84 1.90 10.55 -1.35
CA ILE A 84 1.49 10.32 0.03
C ILE A 84 2.44 9.32 0.73
N TYR A 85 2.84 8.26 0.03
CA TYR A 85 3.73 7.23 0.58
C TYR A 85 5.19 7.70 0.69
N ILE A 86 5.62 8.58 -0.22
CA ILE A 86 6.96 9.17 -0.17
C ILE A 86 7.10 10.13 1.03
N TYR A 87 6.05 10.89 1.37
CA TYR A 87 6.04 11.81 2.52
C TYR A 87 6.17 11.11 3.88
N ILE A 88 5.77 9.84 4.02
CA ILE A 88 5.90 9.07 5.27
C ILE A 88 7.36 8.58 5.49
N ASN A 89 8.15 8.40 4.41
CA ASN A 89 9.56 8.01 4.47
C ASN A 89 10.54 9.21 4.58
N MET A 90 10.10 10.30 5.24
CA MET A 90 10.77 11.61 5.31
C MET A 90 12.18 11.62 5.94
N PHE A 91 12.76 10.47 6.31
CA PHE A 91 14.15 10.38 6.74
C PHE A 91 15.14 10.01 5.63
N ILE A 92 14.68 9.59 4.44
CA ILE A 92 15.58 9.27 3.30
C ILE A 92 15.66 10.40 2.26
N LEU A 93 14.80 11.43 2.34
CA LEU A 93 14.63 12.43 1.25
C LEU A 93 14.86 13.89 1.66
N ALA A 94 15.73 14.17 2.64
CA ALA A 94 16.22 15.54 2.86
C ALA A 94 17.04 16.10 1.67
N VAL A 95 17.25 15.32 0.60
CA VAL A 95 17.99 15.72 -0.61
C VAL A 95 17.08 15.90 -1.85
N TYR A 96 15.80 15.53 -1.80
CA TYR A 96 14.93 15.45 -2.99
C TYR A 96 13.58 16.19 -2.86
N GLY A 97 13.48 17.14 -1.94
CA GLY A 97 12.24 17.80 -1.50
C GLY A 97 11.48 18.68 -2.51
N PHE A 98 11.79 18.63 -3.80
CA PHE A 98 11.08 19.42 -4.83
C PHE A 98 10.76 18.67 -6.12
N CYS A 99 11.15 17.39 -6.26
CA CYS A 99 11.13 16.77 -7.58
C CYS A 99 9.72 16.60 -8.18
N CYS A 100 8.71 16.29 -7.39
CA CYS A 100 7.41 15.99 -7.98
C CYS A 100 6.43 17.19 -7.99
N TYR A 101 6.92 18.40 -7.63
CA TYR A 101 6.19 19.67 -7.75
C TYR A 101 6.23 20.20 -9.20
N ASP A 102 5.99 19.35 -10.21
CA ASP A 102 5.84 19.87 -11.57
C ASP A 102 4.39 20.31 -11.79
N TYR A 103 4.22 21.60 -11.51
CA TYR A 103 3.08 22.44 -11.83
C TYR A 103 2.89 22.48 -13.36
N SER A 104 2.28 21.44 -13.94
CA SER A 104 1.57 21.57 -15.21
C SER A 104 0.07 21.61 -14.92
N LEU A 105 -0.40 22.84 -14.69
CA LEU A 105 -1.79 23.25 -14.59
C LEU A 105 -2.63 22.73 -15.76
N VAL A 106 -3.93 22.49 -15.48
CA VAL A 106 -5.07 22.14 -16.35
C VAL A 106 -5.36 20.64 -16.50
#